data_AF-A0A0Q5ZRC4-F1
#
_entry.id   AF-A0A0Q5ZRC4-F1
#
_cell.length_a   1.000
_cell.length_b   1.000
_cell.length_c   1.000
_cell.angle_alpha   90.00
_cell.angle_beta   90.00
_cell.angle_gamma   90.00
#
_symmetry.space_group_name_H-M   'P 1'
#
loop_
_entity.id
_entity.type
_entity.pdbx_description
1 polymer ?
#
loop_
_entity_poly.entity_id
_entity_poly.type
_entity_poly.pdbx_seq_one_letter_code
_entity_poly.pdbx_strand_id
1 'polypeptide(L)'
;MSVFHLRIRSPDTTIWCDGNALETTDLAVAVTIADRLALACRRCSDAYRDVTAGWSIDIISECGQIFYTARVAWASSLTRGCAVH
;
A
#
# COMPACT_ATOMS: atom_id res chain seq x y z
N MET A 1 -2.78 -7.88 -23.76
CA MET A 1 -2.78 -6.63 -22.97
C MET A 1 -2.65 -7.06 -21.52
N SER A 2 -1.70 -6.51 -20.76
CA SER A 2 -1.50 -6.89 -19.36
C SER A 2 -2.41 -6.02 -18.49
N VAL A 3 -3.28 -6.64 -17.70
CA VAL A 3 -4.08 -5.97 -16.68
C VAL A 3 -3.24 -5.83 -15.41
N PHE A 4 -3.33 -4.67 -14.76
CA PHE A 4 -2.65 -4.41 -13.49
C PHE A 4 -3.60 -4.62 -12.31
N HIS A 5 -3.19 -5.37 -11.31
CA HIS A 5 -3.97 -5.59 -10.09
C HIS A 5 -3.37 -4.82 -8.92
N LEU A 6 -4.21 -4.29 -8.04
CA LEU A 6 -3.78 -3.66 -6.79
C LEU A 6 -3.91 -4.63 -5.63
N ARG A 7 -2.85 -4.78 -4.84
CA ARG A 7 -2.84 -5.59 -3.61
C ARG A 7 -2.44 -4.73 -2.42
N ILE A 8 -3.20 -4.80 -1.34
CA ILE A 8 -2.83 -4.17 -0.07
C ILE A 8 -2.12 -5.21 0.79
N ARG A 9 -0.85 -4.96 1.13
CA ARG A 9 -0.08 -5.79 2.05
C ARG A 9 -0.02 -5.09 3.40
N SER A 10 -0.26 -5.82 4.48
CA SER A 10 0.18 -5.47 5.82
C SER A 10 1.10 -6.56 6.38
N PRO A 11 1.87 -6.29 7.44
CA PRO A 11 2.73 -7.31 8.06
C PRO A 11 1.94 -8.47 8.69
N ASP A 12 0.71 -8.20 9.11
CA ASP A 12 -0.20 -9.11 9.81
C ASP A 12 -1.25 -9.73 8.88
N THR A 13 -1.54 -9.11 7.73
CA THR A 13 -2.55 -9.61 6.78
C THR A 13 -2.15 -9.34 5.34
N THR A 14 -2.59 -10.19 4.42
CA THR A 14 -2.57 -9.86 2.99
C THR A 14 -4.01 -9.67 2.54
N ILE A 15 -4.42 -8.42 2.35
CA ILE A 15 -5.77 -8.10 1.87
C ILE A 15 -5.70 -7.95 0.36
N TRP A 16 -6.37 -8.87 -0.33
CA TRP A 16 -6.66 -8.73 -1.74
C TRP A 16 -7.95 -7.93 -1.87
N CYS A 17 -7.87 -6.77 -2.51
CA CYS A 17 -9.06 -6.02 -2.87
C CYS A 17 -9.68 -6.70 -4.09
N ASP A 18 -10.59 -7.64 -3.86
CA ASP A 18 -11.36 -8.26 -4.95
C ASP A 18 -12.74 -7.61 -5.08
N GLY A 19 -13.14 -7.36 -6.32
CA GLY A 19 -14.45 -6.83 -6.70
C GLY A 19 -14.42 -5.71 -7.75
N ASN A 20 -13.31 -4.99 -7.89
CA ASN A 20 -13.02 -4.04 -8.98
C ASN A 20 -11.50 -3.90 -9.08
N ALA A 21 -10.80 -4.96 -9.49
CA ALA A 21 -9.39 -4.86 -9.87
C ALA A 21 -9.24 -3.64 -10.77
N LEU A 22 -8.21 -2.82 -10.56
CA LEU A 22 -8.02 -1.64 -11.40
C LEU A 22 -7.73 -2.09 -12.83
N GLU A 23 -8.77 -2.25 -13.65
CA GLU A 23 -8.64 -2.66 -15.04
C GLU A 23 -8.13 -1.48 -15.86
N THR A 24 -6.82 -1.26 -15.76
CA THR A 24 -6.09 -0.33 -16.60
C THR A 24 -4.94 -1.08 -17.27
N THR A 25 -4.72 -0.74 -18.54
CA THR A 25 -3.53 -1.14 -19.29
C THR A 25 -2.45 -0.06 -19.22
N ASP A 26 -2.74 1.10 -18.63
CA ASP A 26 -1.83 2.22 -18.42
C ASP A 26 -1.20 2.15 -17.01
N LEU A 27 0.10 1.88 -16.97
CA LEU A 27 0.89 1.80 -15.73
C LEU A 27 0.94 3.14 -15.00
N ALA A 28 0.98 4.28 -15.70
CA ALA A 28 1.04 5.60 -15.06
C ALA A 28 -0.27 5.91 -14.31
N VAL A 29 -1.40 5.50 -14.87
CA VAL A 29 -2.71 5.56 -14.20
C VAL A 29 -2.72 4.65 -12.98
N ALA A 30 -2.22 3.42 -13.11
CA ALA A 30 -2.14 2.48 -11.99
C ALA A 30 -1.29 3.02 -10.83
N VAL A 31 -0.11 3.58 -11.13
CA VAL A 31 0.78 4.22 -10.15
C VAL A 31 0.08 5.39 -9.45
N THR A 32 -0.57 6.27 -10.21
CA THR A 32 -1.30 7.42 -9.64
C THR A 32 -2.38 6.98 -8.66
N ILE A 33 -3.09 5.90 -8.97
CA ILE A 33 -4.16 5.38 -8.10
C ILE A 33 -3.57 4.71 -6.86
N ALA A 34 -2.51 3.92 -7.00
CA ALA A 34 -1.80 3.33 -5.86
C ALA A 34 -1.31 4.41 -4.88
N ASP A 35 -0.75 5.52 -5.38
CA ASP A 35 -0.29 6.64 -4.57
C ASP A 35 -1.44 7.36 -3.83
N ARG A 36 -2.56 7.60 -4.53
CA ARG A 36 -3.75 8.23 -3.92
C ARG A 36 -4.36 7.35 -2.84
N LEU A 37 -4.44 6.04 -3.08
CA LEU A 37 -4.95 5.09 -2.11
C LEU A 37 -4.01 5.01 -0.89
N ALA A 38 -2.69 4.98 -1.11
CA ALA A 38 -1.72 5.01 -0.03
C ALA A 38 -1.84 6.27 0.83
N LEU A 39 -2.06 7.42 0.20
CA LEU A 39 -2.32 8.68 0.91
C LEU A 39 -3.62 8.65 1.71
N ALA A 40 -4.70 8.09 1.15
CA ALA A 40 -5.97 7.97 1.85
C ALA A 40 -5.84 7.06 3.08
N CYS A 41 -5.18 5.91 2.93
CA CYS A 41 -4.90 5.00 4.04
C CYS A 41 -4.05 5.67 5.14
N ARG A 42 -3.03 6.46 4.76
CA ARG A 42 -2.24 7.27 5.72
C ARG A 42 -3.11 8.21 6.53
N ARG A 43 -3.94 9.00 5.85
CA ARG A 43 -4.82 9.97 6.52
C ARG A 43 -5.81 9.29 7.45
N CYS A 44 -6.32 8.12 7.06
CA CYS A 44 -7.19 7.30 7.90
C CYS A 44 -6.44 6.81 9.15
N SER A 45 -5.26 6.22 8.97
CA SER A 45 -4.39 5.76 10.06
C SER A 45 -4.04 6.88 11.05
N ASP A 46 -3.66 8.06 10.56
CA ASP A 46 -3.36 9.24 11.38
C ASP A 46 -4.58 9.68 12.20
N ALA A 47 -5.79 9.65 11.60
CA ALA A 47 -7.03 10.06 12.25
C ALA A 47 -7.48 9.06 13.34
N TYR A 48 -7.32 7.76 13.10
CA TYR A 48 -7.80 6.71 14.01
C TYR A 48 -6.72 6.16 14.97
N ARG A 49 -5.48 6.68 14.89
CA ARG A 49 -4.29 6.16 15.61
C ARG A 49 -4.10 4.65 15.39
N ASP A 50 -4.57 4.16 14.26
CA ASP A 50 -4.45 2.76 13.89
C ASP A 50 -3.04 2.51 13.35
N VAL A 51 -2.47 1.35 13.66
CA VAL A 51 -1.08 1.04 13.33
C VAL A 51 -1.03 0.44 11.93
N THR A 52 -1.11 1.28 10.89
CA THR A 52 -0.81 0.85 9.51
C THR A 52 0.70 0.67 9.27
N ALA A 53 1.48 0.45 10.33
CA ALA A 53 2.92 0.26 10.25
C ALA A 53 3.25 -0.95 9.36
N GLY A 54 4.15 -0.74 8.40
CA GLY A 54 4.51 -1.74 7.40
C GLY A 54 3.47 -1.98 6.28
N TRP A 55 2.35 -1.27 6.23
CA TRP A 55 1.39 -1.43 5.14
C TRP A 55 1.93 -0.87 3.81
N SER A 56 1.60 -1.52 2.70
CA SER A 56 1.92 -1.10 1.34
C SER A 56 0.81 -1.45 0.35
N ILE A 57 0.75 -0.72 -0.76
CA ILE A 57 -0.10 -1.01 -1.90
C ILE A 57 0.81 -1.37 -3.07
N ASP A 58 0.72 -2.61 -3.53
CA ASP A 58 1.49 -3.11 -4.64
C ASP A 58 0.64 -3.13 -5.92
N ILE A 59 1.27 -2.80 -7.05
CA ILE A 59 0.76 -3.09 -8.38
C ILE A 59 1.39 -4.41 -8.83
N ILE A 60 0.56 -5.41 -9.12
CA ILE A 60 0.99 -6.75 -9.50
C ILE A 60 0.42 -7.17 -10.86
N SER A 61 1.14 -8.00 -11.60
CA SER A 61 0.62 -8.70 -12.78
C SER A 61 -0.32 -9.84 -12.38
N GLU A 62 -1.06 -10.37 -13.36
CA GLU A 62 -1.79 -11.64 -13.25
C GLU A 62 -0.89 -12.80 -12.80
N CYS A 63 0.39 -12.78 -13.19
CA CYS A 63 1.37 -13.79 -12.77
C CYS A 63 1.97 -13.52 -11.38
N GLY A 64 1.53 -12.47 -10.67
CA GLY A 64 2.01 -12.09 -9.35
C GLY A 64 3.32 -11.28 -9.32
N GLN A 65 3.83 -10.84 -10.48
CA GLN A 65 5.02 -9.98 -10.53
C GLN A 65 4.67 -8.58 -10.03
N ILE A 66 5.45 -8.05 -9.09
CA ILE A 66 5.28 -6.67 -8.60
C ILE A 66 5.94 -5.70 -9.57
N PHE A 67 5.17 -4.71 -10.05
CA PHE A 67 5.67 -3.62 -10.89
C PHE A 67 5.98 -2.36 -10.09
N TYR A 68 5.26 -2.14 -8.99
CA TYR A 68 5.36 -0.92 -8.20
C TYR A 68 4.81 -1.14 -6.79
N THR A 69 5.31 -0.38 -5.82
CA THR A 69 4.84 -0.41 -4.43
C THR A 69 4.75 1.01 -3.88
N ALA A 70 3.53 1.46 -3.56
CA ALA A 70 3.29 2.67 -2.76
C ALA A 70 3.30 2.31 -1.26
N ARG A 71 4.10 3.02 -0.47
CA ARG A 71 4.15 2.82 0.98
C ARG A 71 2.95 3.50 1.65
N VAL A 72 2.17 2.74 2.42
CA VAL A 72 1.13 3.31 3.30
C VAL A 72 1.79 3.75 4.60
N ALA A 73 2.60 2.89 5.22
CA ALA A 73 3.26 3.24 6.47
C ALA A 73 4.25 4.41 6.30
N TRP A 74 4.27 5.31 7.27
CA TRP A 74 5.45 6.11 7.54
C TRP A 74 6.58 5.14 7.88
N ALA A 75 7.75 5.28 7.24
CA ALA A 75 8.97 4.80 7.85
C ALA A 75 9.09 5.57 9.17
N SER A 76 8.67 4.95 10.28
CA SER A 76 8.92 5.49 11.60
C SER A 76 10.43 5.49 11.80
N SER A 77 11.06 6.59 11.38
CA SER A 77 12.34 7.05 11.91
C SER A 77 12.16 7.56 13.34
N LEU A 78 11.55 6.72 14.18
CA LEU A 78 11.42 6.87 15.62
C LEU A 78 11.61 5.42 16.15
N THR A 79 12.78 4.92 16.56
CA THR A 79 13.93 5.57 17.18
C THR A 79 13.54 6.81 18.00
N ARG A 80 12.47 6.69 18.79
CA ARG A 80 12.44 7.33 20.10
C ARG A 80 12.71 6.21 21.10
N GLY A 81 13.81 6.39 21.85
CA GLY A 81 14.53 5.37 22.61
C GLY A 81 13.65 4.48 23.49
N CYS A 82 14.05 3.25 23.84
CA CYS A 82 15.35 2.95 24.45
C CYS A 82 15.92 4.14 25.25
N ALA A 83 15.08 4.74 26.10
CA ALA A 83 15.53 5.37 27.33
C ALA A 83 14.99 4.50 28.46
N VAL A 84 15.69 3.37 28.68
CA VAL A 84 15.71 2.74 29.99
C VAL A 84 16.65 3.63 30.80
N HIS A 85 16.10 4.44 31.69
CA HIS A 85 16.81 5.03 32.82
C HIS A 85 16.05 4.64 34.08
#